data_AF-A0A932W9B6-F1
#
_entry.id   AF-A0A932W9B6-F1
#
_cell.length_a   1.000
_cell.length_b   1.000
_cell.length_c   1.000
_cell.angle_alpha   90.00
_cell.angle_beta   90.00
_cell.angle_gamma   90.00
#
_symmetry.space_group_name_H-M   'P 1'
#
loop_
_entity.id
_entity.type
_entity.pdbx_description
1 polymer ?
#
loop_
_entity_poly.entity_id
_entity_poly.type
_entity_poly.pdbx_seq_one_letter_code
_entity_poly.pdbx_strand_id
1 'polypeptide(L)' 'MQFRIRLIEADQQFFCDADQTIFAAALAHGLTMLSSCRNGTCRTCMCQLKSGQVRYQVEWPGL' A
#
# COMPACT_ATOMS: atom_id res chain seq x y z
N MET A 1 -5.60 15.36 -2.94
CA MET A 1 -4.15 15.57 -2.80
C MET A 1 -3.47 14.24 -3.09
N GLN A 2 -2.39 14.24 -3.85
CA GLN A 2 -1.81 13.02 -4.41
C GLN A 2 -0.38 12.82 -3.93
N PHE A 3 -0.03 11.57 -3.61
CA PHE A 3 1.29 11.15 -3.13
C PHE A 3 1.93 10.21 -4.14
N ARG A 4 3.24 10.36 -4.34
CA ARG A 4 4.01 9.44 -5.18
C ARG A 4 4.53 8.28 -4.34
N ILE A 5 4.19 7.06 -4.75
CA ILE A 5 4.64 5.82 -4.11
C ILE A 5 5.65 5.12 -5.02
N ARG A 6 6.70 4.53 -4.44
CA ARG A 6 7.67 3.69 -5.14
C ARG A 6 7.75 2.31 -4.50
N LEU A 7 7.52 1.27 -5.29
CA LEU A 7 7.85 -0.10 -4.94
C LEU A 7 9.30 -0.35 -5.36
N ILE A 8 10.17 -0.57 -4.38
CA ILE A 8 11.61 -0.63 -4.61
C ILE A 8 12.01 -1.89 -5.38
N GLU A 9 11.53 -3.06 -4.95
CA GLU A 9 11.91 -4.34 -5.57
C GLU A 9 11.32 -4.51 -6.98
N ALA A 10 10.12 -3.98 -7.22
CA ALA A 10 9.47 -4.02 -8.53
C ALA A 10 9.92 -2.89 -9.46
N ASP A 11 10.75 -1.95 -8.98
CA ASP A 11 11.10 -0.69 -9.64
C ASP A 11 9.92 0.07 -10.27
N GLN A 12 8.77 0.02 -9.60
CA GLN A 12 7.52 0.59 -10.08
C GLN A 12 7.15 1.83 -9.26
N GLN A 13 6.55 2.81 -9.93
CA GLN A 13 6.07 4.04 -9.32
C GLN A 13 4.64 4.30 -9.75
N PHE A 14 3.84 4.80 -8.82
CA PHE A 14 2.46 5.14 -9.05
C PHE A 14 2.01 6.26 -8.12
N PHE A 15 0.85 6.82 -8.41
CA PHE A 15 0.27 7.87 -7.61
C PHE A 15 -0.87 7.32 -6.75
N CYS A 16 -1.00 7.86 -5.55
CA CYS A 16 -2.02 7.48 -4.57
C CYS A 16 -2.69 8.74 -4.04
N ASP A 17 -4.01 8.82 -4.14
CA ASP A 17 -4.76 9.92 -3.53
C ASP A 17 -4.88 9.73 -2.02
N ALA A 18 -5.10 10.83 -1.31
CA ALA A 18 -5.15 10.86 0.16
C ALA A 18 -6.30 10.04 0.77
N ASP A 19 -7.37 9.80 0.01
CA ASP A 19 -8.60 9.11 0.39
C ASP A 19 -8.65 7.64 -0.05
N GLN A 20 -7.58 7.14 -0.68
CA GLN A 20 -7.47 5.74 -1.08
C GLN A 20 -6.28 5.03 -0.42
N THR A 21 -6.35 3.70 -0.36
CA THR A 21 -5.25 2.89 0.16
C THR A 21 -4.15 2.74 -0.89
N ILE A 22 -2.89 2.61 -0.46
CA ILE A 22 -1.75 2.35 -1.35
C ILE A 22 -1.99 1.10 -2.21
N PHE A 23 -2.64 0.08 -1.63
CA PHE A 23 -3.01 -1.14 -2.36
C PHE A 23 -4.03 -0.86 -3.48
N ALA A 24 -5.10 -0.13 -3.19
CA ALA A 24 -6.09 0.23 -4.21
C ALA A 24 -5.49 1.07 -5.34
N ALA A 25 -4.65 2.05 -5.00
CA ALA A 25 -3.91 2.84 -5.96
C ALA A 25 -3.00 1.98 -6.85
N ALA A 26 -2.28 1.01 -6.25
CA ALA A 26 -1.43 0.11 -7.02
C ALA A 26 -2.22 -0.70 -8.05
N LEU A 27 -3.37 -1.26 -7.66
CA LEU A 27 -4.26 -1.99 -8.56
C LEU A 27 -4.83 -1.10 -9.66
N ALA A 28 -5.23 0.13 -9.34
CA ALA A 28 -5.74 1.10 -10.33
C ALA A 28 -4.70 1.44 -11.40
N HIS A 29 -3.41 1.36 -11.06
CA HIS A 29 -2.28 1.52 -11.98
C HIS A 29 -1.83 0.20 -12.65
N GLY A 30 -2.59 -0.90 -12.50
CA GLY A 30 -2.31 -2.18 -13.14
C GLY A 30 -1.17 -2.98 -12.50
N LEU A 31 -0.78 -2.64 -11.26
CA LEU A 31 0.28 -3.34 -10.54
C LEU A 31 -0.26 -4.60 -9.88
N THR A 32 0.49 -5.69 -9.94
CA THR A 32 0.14 -6.94 -9.24
C THR A 32 0.77 -6.95 -7.85
N MET A 33 -0.07 -7.09 -6.83
CA MET A 33 0.32 -7.17 -5.42
C MET A 33 -0.20 -8.48 -4.82
N LEU A 34 0.65 -9.19 -4.09
CA LEU A 34 0.21 -10.37 -3.33
C LEU A 34 -0.85 -9.94 -2.31
N SER A 35 -2.02 -10.58 -2.33
CA SER A 35 -3.12 -10.22 -1.43
C SER A 35 -4.06 -11.41 -1.21
N SER A 36 -4.75 -11.40 -0.06
CA SER A 36 -5.78 -12.40 0.27
C SER A 36 -6.97 -11.71 0.95
N CYS A 37 -6.82 -11.37 2.23
CA CYS A 37 -7.90 -10.85 3.09
C CYS A 37 -8.39 -9.42 2.77
N ARG A 38 -7.53 -8.55 2.22
CA ARG A 38 -7.82 -7.14 1.87
C ARG A 38 -8.43 -6.29 3.01
N ASN A 39 -8.29 -6.72 4.25
CA ASN A 39 -8.85 -6.06 5.44
C ASN A 39 -7.81 -5.92 6.58
N GLY A 40 -6.53 -6.18 6.29
CA GLY A 40 -5.44 -6.00 7.25
C GLY A 40 -5.07 -7.21 8.13
N THR A 41 -5.81 -8.33 8.09
CA THR A 41 -5.58 -9.44 9.04
C THR A 41 -4.53 -10.48 8.60
N CYS A 42 -4.45 -10.77 7.31
CA CYS A 42 -3.59 -11.83 6.74
C CYS A 42 -2.16 -11.38 6.45
N ARG A 43 -1.90 -10.08 6.37
CA ARG A 43 -0.58 -9.47 6.08
C ARG A 43 0.09 -9.88 4.75
N THR A 44 -0.59 -10.61 3.87
CA THR A 44 -0.04 -11.05 2.57
C THR A 44 0.44 -9.88 1.70
N CYS A 45 -0.21 -8.72 1.80
CA CYS A 45 0.14 -7.50 1.07
C CYS A 45 1.10 -6.56 1.82
N MET A 46 1.68 -7.01 2.94
CA MET A 46 2.54 -6.16 3.77
C MET A 46 3.86 -5.86 3.07
N CYS A 47 4.25 -4.59 3.09
CA CYS A 47 5.54 -4.12 2.59
C CYS A 47 6.28 -3.37 3.70
N GLN A 48 7.62 -3.38 3.64
CA GLN A 48 8.42 -2.58 4.56
C GLN A 48 8.54 -1.13 4.04
N LEU A 49 8.14 -0.17 4.86
CA LEU A 49 8.39 1.25 4.58
C LEU A 49 9.89 1.56 4.72
N LYS A 50 10.54 1.98 3.64
CA LYS A 50 11.94 2.42 3.66
C LYS A 50 12.11 3.93 3.87
N SER A 51 11.14 4.74 3.45
CA SER A 51 11.16 6.20 3.63
C SER A 51 9.75 6.79 3.53
N GLY A 52 9.52 7.92 4.21
CA GLY A 52 8.22 8.62 4.22
C GLY A 52 7.38 8.28 5.45
N GLN A 53 6.06 8.49 5.34
CA GLN A 53 5.09 8.21 6.39
C GLN A 53 3.86 7.54 5.78
N VAL A 54 3.25 6.64 6.54
CA VAL A 54 1.99 5.98 6.16
C VAL A 54 1.03 6.00 7.35
N ARG A 55 -0.27 5.97 7.05
CA ARG A 55 -1.33 5.79 8.04
C ARG A 55 -1.99 4.44 7.80
N TYR A 56 -2.14 3.67 8.85
CA TYR A 56 -2.93 2.45 8.83
C TYR A 56 -4.38 2.77 9.20
N GLN A 57 -5.33 2.07 8.59
CA GLN A 57 -6.75 2.14 8.98
C GLN A 57 -7.03 1.36 10.26
N VAL A 58 -6.16 0.40 10.59
CA VAL A 58 -6.24 -0.44 11.78
C VAL A 58 -5.18 0.03 12.78
N GLU A 59 -5.55 0.16 14.05
CA GLU A 59 -4.60 0.48 15.11
C GLU A 59 -3.72 -0.72 15.46
N TRP A 60 -2.51 -0.46 15.94
CA TRP A 60 -1.67 -1.48 16.55
C TRP A 60 -2.27 -1.92 17.90
N PRO A 61 -2.27 -3.22 18.28
CA PRO A 61 -1.65 -4.38 17.65
C PRO A 61 -2.54 -5.12 16.64
N GLY A 62 -3.62 -4.50 16.16
CA GLY A 62 -4.53 -5.06 15.15
C GLY A 62 -3.95 -5.12 13.73
N LEU A 63 -2.72 -4.63 13.54
CA LEU A 63 -1.88 -4.93 12.39
C LEU A 63 -1.12 -6.22 12.61
#